data_AF-A0A7I7XCR7-F1
#
_entry.id   AF-A0A7I7XCR7-F1
#
_cell.length_a   1.000
_cell.length_b   1.000
_cell.length_c   1.000
_cell.angle_alpha   90.00
_cell.angle_beta   90.00
_cell.angle_gamma   90.00
#
_symmetry.space_group_name_H-M   'P 1'
#
loop_
_entity.id
_entity.type
_entity.pdbx_description
1 polymer ?
#
loop_
_entity_poly.entity_id
_entity_poly.type
_entity_poly.pdbx_seq_one_letter_code
_entity_poly.pdbx_strand_id
1 'polypeptide(L)'
;MGRRDEPRIVLTAEADLPIPEDGLGHVLRAWVGRGQLVKVLNQLALEELPRDWRPEDTLLRAELMLFLELVPLLERLPATARQWVDLLPAQSRRQRTIADAPTGGTAWIETRRQYGWPPSSFVIRQRDRVAHELLATALGWTGGAVLRLAQRASSIDPAAGDPVAAQLEALSRILASGLADREAEPPRPSELAAVAREGAAWRRLVDVARTIRAASEPTLAAELLWPIRELRPTLFQLGVLGELLRTLQSAGATIVGTSPLSYVGGREQFHVTLGGRDWHLWMEAGGSWKRYGAASRYRSLTTALRTQTRSLAPDLLIVAPGEAAFLVECKYSADADYVGRTGLAQTLLYLTDVGAAMAPVVEGVVVAPDGVVGDAAWVATPAGRLGLATPSAGVARAVEFMRGA
;
A
#
# COMPACT_ATOMS: atom_id res chain seq x y z
N MET A 1 46.59 -34.68 -11.84
CA MET A 1 46.13 -33.43 -11.18
C MET A 1 45.03 -32.84 -12.06
N GLY A 2 43.79 -33.33 -11.93
CA GLY A 2 42.64 -32.80 -12.65
C GLY A 2 42.01 -31.69 -11.84
N ARG A 3 42.05 -30.46 -12.33
CA ARG A 3 41.23 -29.36 -11.78
C ARG A 3 39.77 -29.74 -12.00
N ARG A 4 39.04 -29.91 -10.90
CA ARG A 4 37.58 -29.94 -10.92
C ARG A 4 37.12 -28.55 -11.33
N ASP A 5 36.48 -28.46 -12.49
CA ASP A 5 35.66 -27.30 -12.84
C ASP A 5 34.51 -27.26 -11.83
N GLU A 6 34.62 -26.35 -10.87
CA GLU A 6 33.48 -25.96 -10.05
C GLU A 6 32.44 -25.30 -10.98
N PRO A 7 31.16 -25.68 -10.89
CA PRO A 7 30.13 -25.05 -11.69
C PRO A 7 30.07 -23.57 -11.30
N ARG A 8 30.51 -22.70 -12.22
CA ARG A 8 30.21 -21.29 -12.17
C ARG A 8 28.70 -21.16 -12.11
N ILE A 9 28.18 -20.71 -10.97
CA ILE A 9 26.82 -20.18 -10.86
C ILE A 9 26.79 -18.98 -11.81
N VAL A 10 26.31 -19.23 -13.02
CA VAL A 10 25.88 -18.17 -13.92
C VAL A 10 24.65 -17.61 -13.24
N LEU A 11 24.80 -16.48 -12.55
CA LEU A 11 23.67 -15.61 -12.24
C LEU A 11 23.15 -15.10 -13.58
N THR A 12 22.34 -15.92 -14.25
CA THR A 12 21.52 -15.48 -15.36
C THR A 12 20.72 -14.31 -14.82
N ALA A 13 20.90 -13.13 -15.41
CA ALA A 13 20.05 -12.00 -15.15
C ALA A 13 18.60 -12.47 -15.36
N GLU A 14 17.85 -12.65 -14.27
CA GLU A 14 16.42 -12.91 -14.37
C GLU A 14 15.83 -11.74 -15.17
N ALA A 15 15.30 -12.07 -16.35
CA ALA A 15 14.51 -11.12 -17.12
C ALA A 15 13.36 -10.62 -16.24
N ASP A 16 12.98 -9.35 -16.42
CA ASP A 16 11.80 -8.79 -15.77
C ASP A 16 10.55 -9.53 -16.29
N LEU A 17 10.15 -10.58 -15.56
CA LEU A 17 8.95 -11.34 -15.87
C LEU A 17 7.71 -10.50 -15.58
N PRO A 18 6.63 -10.66 -16.38
CA PRO A 18 5.43 -9.87 -16.23
C PRO A 18 4.70 -10.18 -14.91
N ILE A 19 4.16 -9.13 -14.29
CA ILE A 19 3.24 -9.19 -13.16
C ILE A 19 1.85 -8.74 -13.66
N PRO A 20 0.74 -9.37 -13.25
CA PRO A 20 -0.60 -8.91 -13.62
C PRO A 20 -0.92 -7.53 -13.00
N GLU A 21 -0.49 -6.45 -13.66
CA GLU A 21 -0.60 -5.07 -13.16
C GLU A 21 -2.05 -4.64 -12.92
N ASP A 22 -2.93 -5.09 -13.80
CA ASP A 22 -4.35 -4.80 -13.79
C ASP A 22 -5.06 -5.43 -12.57
N GLY A 23 -4.66 -6.65 -12.22
CA GLY A 23 -5.04 -7.32 -10.98
C GLY A 23 -4.40 -6.65 -9.78
N LEU A 24 -3.09 -6.40 -9.82
CA LEU A 24 -2.35 -5.77 -8.74
C LEU A 24 -3.01 -4.46 -8.34
N GLY A 25 -3.22 -3.55 -9.29
CA GLY A 25 -3.89 -2.27 -9.08
C GLY A 25 -5.33 -2.39 -8.56
N HIS A 26 -6.05 -3.48 -8.84
CA HIS A 26 -7.36 -3.74 -8.24
C HIS A 26 -7.24 -4.04 -6.73
N VAL A 27 -6.30 -4.90 -6.33
CA VAL A 27 -6.06 -5.21 -4.91
C VAL A 27 -5.56 -3.98 -4.17
N LEU A 28 -4.66 -3.20 -4.77
CA LEU A 28 -4.13 -2.01 -4.10
C LEU A 28 -5.20 -0.95 -3.87
N ARG A 29 -6.18 -0.82 -4.77
CA ARG A 29 -7.31 0.11 -4.63
C ARG A 29 -8.23 -0.21 -3.44
N ALA A 30 -8.30 -1.48 -3.03
CA ALA A 30 -9.06 -1.91 -1.85
C ALA A 30 -8.29 -1.72 -0.53
N TRP A 31 -7.04 -1.25 -0.56
CA TRP A 31 -6.22 -1.06 0.64
C TRP A 31 -6.57 0.21 1.41
N VAL A 32 -6.86 0.01 2.70
CA VAL A 32 -7.06 1.09 3.67
C VAL A 32 -5.73 1.33 4.40
N GLY A 33 -4.81 2.03 3.72
CA GLY A 33 -3.66 2.70 4.34
C GLY A 33 -2.29 1.99 4.29
N ARG A 34 -1.25 2.83 4.31
CA ARG A 34 0.20 2.52 4.19
C ARG A 34 0.72 1.43 5.14
N GLY A 35 0.10 1.27 6.32
CA GLY A 35 0.51 0.29 7.33
C GLY A 35 0.11 -1.17 7.05
N GLN A 36 -0.87 -1.42 6.17
CA GLN A 36 -1.29 -2.78 5.80
C GLN A 36 -0.40 -3.38 4.71
N LEU A 37 -0.04 -2.59 3.70
CA LEU A 37 0.86 -3.01 2.62
C LEU A 37 2.21 -3.47 3.15
N VAL A 38 2.82 -2.70 4.06
CA VAL A 38 4.09 -3.04 4.69
C VAL A 38 4.05 -4.38 5.46
N LYS A 39 2.94 -4.67 6.15
CA LYS A 39 2.78 -5.95 6.87
C LYS A 39 2.63 -7.14 5.92
N VAL A 40 1.94 -6.94 4.80
CA VAL A 40 1.77 -7.94 3.74
C VAL A 40 3.11 -8.24 3.07
N LEU A 41 3.89 -7.21 2.69
CA LEU A 41 5.22 -7.39 2.08
C LEU A 41 6.20 -8.11 3.00
N ASN A 42 6.17 -7.80 4.30
CA ASN A 42 7.04 -8.46 5.28
C ASN A 42 6.64 -9.90 5.58
N GLN A 43 5.38 -10.29 5.34
CA GLN A 43 4.92 -11.66 5.51
C GLN A 43 5.14 -12.53 4.26
N LEU A 44 5.22 -11.91 3.08
CA LEU A 44 5.30 -12.60 1.78
C LEU A 44 6.70 -12.66 1.17
N ALA A 45 7.70 -12.07 1.84
CA ALA A 45 9.10 -12.25 1.45
C ALA A 45 9.56 -13.68 1.83
N LEU A 46 9.78 -14.51 0.81
CA LEU A 46 10.20 -15.91 0.93
C LEU A 46 11.41 -16.11 1.84
N GLU A 47 11.35 -17.17 2.66
CA GLU A 47 12.45 -17.67 3.51
C GLU A 47 13.63 -18.18 2.66
N GLU A 48 14.57 -17.31 2.27
CA GLU A 48 15.93 -17.76 1.88
C GLU A 48 17.07 -17.02 2.57
N LEU A 49 16.79 -15.91 3.27
CA LEU A 49 17.76 -15.25 4.15
C LEU A 49 17.08 -14.79 5.44
N PRO A 50 17.64 -15.09 6.64
CA PRO A 50 17.12 -14.52 7.88
C PRO A 50 17.29 -13.00 7.85
N ARG A 51 16.17 -12.29 7.68
CA ARG A 51 16.09 -10.83 7.80
C ARG A 51 15.26 -10.49 9.03
N ASP A 52 15.85 -9.77 9.99
CA ASP A 52 15.18 -9.27 11.20
C ASP A 52 14.55 -7.89 10.91
N TRP A 53 13.76 -7.80 9.84
CA TRP A 53 13.11 -6.54 9.45
C TRP A 53 11.81 -6.39 10.21
N ARG A 54 11.68 -5.26 10.90
CA ARG A 54 10.44 -4.86 11.55
C ARG A 54 9.53 -4.17 10.53
N PRO A 55 8.20 -4.19 10.71
CA PRO A 55 7.26 -3.38 9.91
C PRO A 55 7.67 -1.91 9.78
N GLU A 56 8.34 -1.37 10.79
CA GLU A 56 8.86 -0.01 10.79
C GLU A 56 9.94 0.19 9.71
N ASP A 57 10.77 -0.82 9.41
CA ASP A 57 11.89 -0.71 8.47
C ASP A 57 11.42 -0.56 7.01
N THR A 58 10.36 -1.26 6.64
CA THR A 58 9.76 -1.16 5.29
C THR A 58 9.03 0.16 5.10
N LEU A 59 8.37 0.67 6.15
CA LEU A 59 7.77 2.00 6.14
C LEU A 59 8.86 3.07 5.96
N LEU A 60 9.94 2.97 6.74
CA LEU A 60 11.07 3.89 6.65
C LEU A 60 11.67 3.87 5.23
N ARG A 61 11.80 2.70 4.60
CA ARG A 61 12.33 2.58 3.24
C ARG A 61 11.40 3.19 2.19
N ALA A 62 10.09 3.00 2.31
CA ALA A 62 9.11 3.67 1.46
C ALA A 62 9.14 5.21 1.64
N GLU A 63 9.40 5.69 2.85
CA GLU A 63 9.57 7.11 3.15
C GLU A 63 10.87 7.68 2.58
N LEU A 64 11.97 6.91 2.62
CA LEU A 64 13.21 7.25 1.94
C LEU A 64 12.98 7.38 0.43
N MET A 65 12.34 6.40 -0.21
CA MET A 65 12.10 6.45 -1.66
C MET A 65 11.22 7.63 -2.06
N LEU A 66 10.12 7.85 -1.34
CA LEU A 66 9.28 9.04 -1.53
C LEU A 66 10.08 10.33 -1.37
N PHE A 67 10.94 10.40 -0.35
CA PHE A 67 11.78 11.58 -0.13
C PHE A 67 12.75 11.81 -1.30
N LEU A 68 13.40 10.76 -1.81
CA LEU A 68 14.30 10.84 -2.97
C LEU A 68 13.56 11.28 -4.24
N GLU A 69 12.31 10.86 -4.43
CA GLU A 69 11.45 11.34 -5.53
C GLU A 69 11.10 12.83 -5.39
N LEU A 70 10.97 13.32 -4.16
CA LEU A 70 10.73 14.74 -3.89
C LEU A 70 11.98 15.60 -4.12
N VAL A 71 13.21 15.05 -4.05
CA VAL A 71 14.47 15.83 -4.15
C VAL A 71 14.48 16.77 -5.36
N PRO A 72 14.23 16.32 -6.61
CA PRO A 72 14.22 17.23 -7.78
C PRO A 72 13.13 18.32 -7.71
N LEU A 73 12.03 18.07 -7.00
CA LEU A 73 10.99 19.07 -6.78
C LEU A 73 11.41 20.09 -5.72
N LEU A 74 12.03 19.61 -4.64
CA LEU A 74 12.53 20.40 -3.52
C LEU A 74 13.67 21.33 -3.93
N GLU A 75 14.59 20.90 -4.79
CA GLU A 75 15.69 21.74 -5.31
C GLU A 75 15.20 23.06 -5.92
N ARG A 76 13.97 23.06 -6.46
CA ARG A 76 13.36 24.23 -7.10
C ARG A 76 12.67 25.17 -6.11
N LEU A 77 12.55 24.81 -4.84
CA LEU A 77 11.96 25.65 -3.80
C LEU A 77 12.91 26.77 -3.34
N PRO A 78 12.39 27.84 -2.73
CA PRO A 78 13.21 28.84 -2.06
C PRO A 78 14.18 28.22 -1.03
N ALA A 79 15.45 28.58 -1.14
CA ALA A 79 16.56 28.04 -0.35
C ALA A 79 16.86 28.86 0.91
N THR A 80 16.10 29.93 1.17
CA THR A 80 16.24 30.74 2.39
C THR A 80 14.89 31.08 3.00
N ALA A 81 14.84 31.16 4.34
CA ALA A 81 13.62 31.55 5.05
C ALA A 81 13.14 32.95 4.67
N ARG A 82 14.07 33.88 4.36
CA ARG A 82 13.74 35.23 3.92
C ARG A 82 12.91 35.23 2.63
N GLN A 83 13.29 34.41 1.65
CA GLN A 83 12.52 34.27 0.42
C GLN A 83 11.08 33.80 0.70
N TRP A 84 10.89 32.90 1.68
CA TRP A 84 9.56 32.48 2.11
C TRP A 84 8.76 33.61 2.78
N VAL A 85 9.41 34.40 3.64
CA VAL A 85 8.78 35.58 4.27
C VAL A 85 8.33 36.59 3.20
N ASP A 86 9.17 36.86 2.22
CA ASP A 86 8.86 37.80 1.13
C ASP A 86 7.70 37.32 0.25
N LEU A 87 7.47 36.00 0.18
CA LEU A 87 6.38 35.36 -0.57
C LEU A 87 5.07 35.25 0.20
N LEU A 88 5.06 35.42 1.53
CA LEU A 88 3.86 35.37 2.36
C LEU A 88 3.24 36.78 2.47
N PRO A 89 2.15 37.08 1.74
CA PRO A 89 1.54 38.39 1.82
C PRO A 89 0.93 38.62 3.21
N ALA A 90 1.13 39.83 3.74
CA ALA A 90 0.45 40.29 4.94
C ALA A 90 -1.04 40.54 4.63
N GLN A 91 -1.90 39.60 5.03
CA GLN A 91 -3.33 39.78 4.98
C GLN A 91 -3.79 40.66 6.15
N SER A 92 -4.73 41.57 5.92
CA SER A 92 -5.35 42.34 6.99
C SER A 92 -6.65 41.67 7.41
N ARG A 93 -6.67 41.02 8.58
CA ARG A 93 -7.88 40.49 9.19
C ARG A 93 -8.58 41.59 9.95
N ARG A 94 -9.88 41.78 9.70
CA ARG A 94 -10.72 42.69 10.50
C ARG A 94 -11.47 41.83 11.50
N GLN A 95 -11.14 41.97 12.78
CA GLN A 95 -11.86 41.29 13.86
C GLN A 95 -12.76 42.30 14.57
N ARG A 96 -13.92 41.81 14.99
CA ARG A 96 -14.86 42.55 15.81
C ARG A 96 -14.76 42.05 17.23
N THR A 97 -14.49 42.94 18.16
CA THR A 97 -14.46 42.65 19.60
C THR A 97 -15.41 43.60 20.33
N ILE A 98 -15.89 43.18 21.50
CA ILE A 98 -16.70 44.02 22.39
C ILE A 98 -15.81 44.32 23.60
N ALA A 99 -15.71 45.59 23.97
CA ALA A 99 -14.94 46.01 25.14
C ALA A 99 -15.72 47.02 25.97
N ASP A 100 -15.32 47.18 27.23
CA ASP A 100 -16.00 48.05 28.19
C ASP A 100 -15.55 49.51 28.08
N ALA A 101 -14.57 49.80 27.21
CA ALA A 101 -14.08 51.15 26.93
C ALA A 101 -13.86 51.37 25.42
N PRO A 102 -14.07 52.61 24.92
CA PRO A 102 -13.83 52.92 23.51
C PRO A 102 -12.34 52.96 23.19
N THR A 103 -11.99 52.49 22.00
CA THR A 103 -10.65 52.63 21.41
C THR A 103 -10.72 53.33 20.05
N GLY A 104 -9.57 53.59 19.42
CA GLY A 104 -9.49 54.21 18.09
C GLY A 104 -10.24 53.46 16.99
N GLY A 105 -10.56 52.16 17.18
CA GLY A 105 -11.32 51.33 16.24
C GLY A 105 -12.83 51.25 16.52
N THR A 106 -13.39 52.07 17.40
CA THR A 106 -14.80 51.94 17.85
C THR A 106 -15.79 52.23 16.71
N ALA A 107 -16.67 51.28 16.43
CA ALA A 107 -17.77 51.42 15.47
C ALA A 107 -18.99 52.08 16.13
N TRP A 108 -18.94 53.41 16.30
CA TRP A 108 -19.94 54.18 17.05
C TRP A 108 -21.40 53.96 16.63
N ILE A 109 -21.65 53.77 15.34
CA ILE A 109 -23.00 53.52 14.81
C ILE A 109 -23.52 52.15 15.30
N GLU A 110 -22.69 51.11 15.26
CA GLU A 110 -23.06 49.76 15.74
C GLU A 110 -23.16 49.75 17.26
N THR A 111 -22.22 50.37 17.96
CA THR A 111 -22.26 50.54 19.42
C THR A 111 -23.56 51.20 19.88
N ARG A 112 -23.97 52.30 19.24
CA ARG A 112 -25.23 52.99 19.57
C ARG A 112 -26.46 52.14 19.29
N ARG A 113 -26.47 51.41 18.17
CA ARG A 113 -27.59 50.53 17.80
C ARG A 113 -27.76 49.37 18.77
N GLN A 114 -26.65 48.82 19.28
CA GLN A 114 -26.67 47.58 20.04
C GLN A 114 -26.67 47.79 21.56
N TYR A 115 -26.03 48.86 22.05
CA TYR A 115 -25.86 49.13 23.48
C TYR A 115 -26.45 50.47 23.93
N GLY A 116 -27.11 51.22 23.05
CA GLY A 116 -27.79 52.47 23.38
C GLY A 116 -26.87 53.65 23.64
N TRP A 117 -27.40 54.69 24.30
CA TRP A 117 -26.63 55.86 24.73
C TRP A 117 -27.06 56.32 26.13
N PRO A 118 -26.15 56.49 27.09
CA PRO A 118 -24.71 56.17 27.01
C PRO A 118 -24.48 54.64 26.91
N PRO A 119 -23.54 54.17 26.06
CA PRO A 119 -23.34 52.74 25.83
C PRO A 119 -22.62 52.06 27.00
N SER A 120 -23.08 50.87 27.39
CA SER A 120 -22.43 50.04 28.42
C SER A 120 -21.24 49.22 27.88
N SER A 121 -21.15 49.06 26.56
CA SER A 121 -20.07 48.34 25.88
C SER A 121 -19.85 48.93 24.48
N PHE A 122 -18.66 48.75 23.94
CA PHE A 122 -18.22 49.34 22.68
C PHE A 122 -17.86 48.24 21.68
N VAL A 123 -18.43 48.30 20.47
CA VAL A 123 -18.03 47.46 19.35
C VAL A 123 -16.73 48.03 18.77
N ILE A 124 -15.63 47.29 18.87
CA ILE A 124 -14.33 47.66 18.33
C ILE A 124 -14.06 46.86 17.06
N ARG A 125 -13.64 47.54 16.00
CA ARG A 125 -13.11 46.94 14.77
C ARG A 125 -11.59 47.01 14.83
N GLN A 126 -10.97 45.89 15.15
CA GLN A 126 -9.52 45.74 15.15
C GLN A 126 -9.04 45.26 13.79
N ARG A 127 -7.91 45.78 13.32
CA ARG A 127 -7.25 45.33 12.10
C ARG A 127 -5.91 44.71 12.47
N ASP A 128 -5.84 43.38 12.36
CA ASP A 128 -4.61 42.64 12.58
C ASP A 128 -3.98 42.29 11.23
N ARG A 129 -2.65 42.42 11.13
CA ARG A 129 -1.89 41.91 9.99
C ARG A 129 -1.51 40.47 10.30
N VAL A 130 -2.01 39.52 9.51
CA VAL A 130 -1.80 38.08 9.67
C VAL A 130 -1.29 37.52 8.33
N ALA A 131 -0.46 36.49 8.35
CA ALA A 131 -0.10 35.78 7.11
C ALA A 131 -1.36 35.27 6.40
N HIS A 132 -1.34 35.24 5.06
CA HIS A 132 -2.48 34.74 4.29
C HIS A 132 -2.77 33.28 4.65
N GLU A 133 -3.93 33.04 5.27
CA GLU A 133 -4.26 31.78 5.95
C GLU A 133 -4.08 30.57 5.03
N LEU A 134 -4.60 30.63 3.80
CA LEU A 134 -4.45 29.55 2.81
C LEU A 134 -2.98 29.21 2.46
N LEU A 135 -2.13 30.24 2.27
CA LEU A 135 -0.73 30.07 1.89
C LEU A 135 0.09 29.55 3.07
N ALA A 136 -0.18 30.09 4.26
CA ALA A 136 0.43 29.66 5.52
C ALA A 136 0.06 28.21 5.86
N THR A 137 -1.20 27.81 5.71
CA THR A 137 -1.68 26.43 5.90
C THR A 137 -1.01 25.48 4.91
N ALA A 138 -0.98 25.82 3.61
CA ALA A 138 -0.36 24.98 2.60
C ALA A 138 1.16 24.82 2.82
N LEU A 139 1.87 25.90 3.16
CA LEU A 139 3.28 25.88 3.53
C LEU A 139 3.52 25.06 4.81
N GLY A 140 2.67 25.25 5.81
CA GLY A 140 2.69 24.56 7.09
C GLY A 140 2.61 23.06 6.95
N TRP A 141 1.55 22.57 6.29
CA TRP A 141 1.34 21.15 6.06
C TRP A 141 2.43 20.53 5.17
N THR A 142 2.73 21.17 4.04
CA THR A 142 3.70 20.64 3.05
C THR A 142 5.11 20.62 3.64
N GLY A 143 5.56 21.75 4.21
CA GLY A 143 6.88 21.85 4.84
C GLY A 143 7.02 20.90 6.03
N GLY A 144 5.97 20.79 6.86
CA GLY A 144 5.95 19.84 7.98
C GLY A 144 6.07 18.39 7.53
N ALA A 145 5.37 18.00 6.45
CA ALA A 145 5.45 16.67 5.87
C ALA A 145 6.84 16.38 5.27
N VAL A 146 7.41 17.31 4.50
CA VAL A 146 8.76 17.19 3.93
C VAL A 146 9.80 17.00 5.03
N LEU A 147 9.78 17.81 6.09
CA LEU A 147 10.75 17.70 7.18
C LEU A 147 10.63 16.37 7.93
N ARG A 148 9.41 15.84 8.12
CA ARG A 148 9.21 14.51 8.71
C ARG A 148 9.79 13.41 7.80
N LEU A 149 9.55 13.48 6.50
CA LEU A 149 10.09 12.53 5.53
C LEU A 149 11.62 12.58 5.48
N ALA A 150 12.20 13.79 5.41
CA ALA A 150 13.65 14.00 5.41
C ALA A 150 14.30 13.40 6.67
N GLN A 151 13.74 13.67 7.86
CA GLN A 151 14.25 13.12 9.11
C GLN A 151 14.26 11.59 9.11
N ARG A 152 13.21 10.97 8.58
CA ARG A 152 13.11 9.50 8.49
C ARG A 152 14.03 8.93 7.42
N ALA A 153 14.14 9.56 6.26
CA ALA A 153 15.10 9.21 5.22
C ALA A 153 16.54 9.22 5.75
N SER A 154 16.93 10.28 6.48
CA SER A 154 18.27 10.41 7.09
C SER A 154 18.59 9.34 8.14
N SER A 155 17.59 8.66 8.70
CA SER A 155 17.83 7.52 9.60
C SER A 155 18.31 6.26 8.88
N ILE A 156 18.04 6.16 7.57
CA ILE A 156 18.49 5.07 6.69
C ILE A 156 19.72 5.49 5.89
N ASP A 157 19.65 6.65 5.23
CA ASP A 157 20.72 7.21 4.41
C ASP A 157 20.99 8.65 4.85
N PRO A 158 22.05 8.88 5.65
CA PRO A 158 22.40 10.21 6.14
C PRO A 158 22.62 11.25 5.04
N ALA A 159 23.03 10.83 3.84
CA ALA A 159 23.34 11.72 2.71
C ALA A 159 22.11 12.05 1.84
N ALA A 160 20.96 11.42 2.06
CA ALA A 160 19.76 11.59 1.22
C ALA A 160 19.29 13.05 1.12
N GLY A 161 19.52 13.85 2.16
CA GLY A 161 19.12 15.26 2.23
C GLY A 161 20.14 16.25 1.68
N ASP A 162 21.38 15.83 1.40
CA ASP A 162 22.49 16.72 1.04
C ASP A 162 22.18 17.62 -0.18
N PRO A 163 21.56 17.11 -1.28
CA PRO A 163 21.26 17.93 -2.45
C PRO A 163 20.29 19.09 -2.17
N VAL A 164 19.46 18.97 -1.12
CA VAL A 164 18.37 19.91 -0.80
C VAL A 164 18.51 20.51 0.61
N ALA A 165 19.70 20.44 1.20
CA ALA A 165 19.95 20.87 2.58
C ALA A 165 19.55 22.33 2.83
N ALA A 166 19.81 23.23 1.88
CA ALA A 166 19.46 24.64 2.00
C ALA A 166 17.94 24.86 2.05
N GLN A 167 17.17 24.11 1.25
CA GLN A 167 15.71 24.18 1.20
C GLN A 167 15.08 23.57 2.45
N LEU A 168 15.62 22.46 2.96
CA LEU A 168 15.18 21.87 4.23
C LEU A 168 15.41 22.83 5.39
N GLU A 169 16.58 23.47 5.45
CA GLU A 169 16.90 24.47 6.47
C GLU A 169 15.97 25.70 6.35
N ALA A 170 15.69 26.15 5.14
CA ALA A 170 14.74 27.24 4.90
C ALA A 170 13.33 26.91 5.39
N LEU A 171 12.83 25.70 5.10
CA LEU A 171 11.53 25.21 5.57
C LEU A 171 11.50 25.07 7.10
N SER A 172 12.56 24.55 7.71
CA SER A 172 12.69 24.43 9.17
C SER A 172 12.59 25.80 9.84
N ARG A 173 13.35 26.79 9.35
CA ARG A 173 13.37 28.15 9.90
C ARG A 173 12.05 28.89 9.72
N ILE A 174 11.38 28.78 8.56
CA ILE A 174 10.12 29.48 8.36
C ILE A 174 9.01 28.90 9.25
N LEU A 175 8.97 27.58 9.45
CA LEU A 175 8.01 26.97 10.37
C LEU A 175 8.30 27.32 11.83
N ALA A 176 9.58 27.38 12.22
CA ALA A 176 9.98 27.82 13.55
C ALA A 176 9.65 29.30 13.85
N SER A 177 9.46 30.12 12.82
CA SER A 177 9.08 31.54 12.99
C SER A 177 7.62 31.74 13.43
N GLY A 178 6.78 30.69 13.37
CA GLY A 178 5.35 30.77 13.69
C GLY A 178 4.49 31.40 12.59
N LEU A 179 5.06 31.74 11.43
CA LEU A 179 4.32 32.27 10.28
C LEU A 179 3.49 31.19 9.54
N ALA A 180 3.81 29.92 9.75
CA ALA A 180 3.08 28.77 9.23
C ALA A 180 3.11 27.64 10.27
N ASP A 181 1.99 26.94 10.43
CA ASP A 181 1.84 25.87 11.41
C ASP A 181 2.29 24.52 10.83
N ARG A 182 3.27 23.88 11.46
CA ARG A 182 3.80 22.56 11.06
C ARG A 182 2.75 21.44 11.16
N GLU A 183 1.73 21.63 11.99
CA GLU A 183 0.63 20.69 12.23
C GLU A 183 -0.66 21.09 11.51
N ALA A 184 -0.58 22.03 10.56
CA ALA A 184 -1.71 22.41 9.73
C ALA A 184 -2.38 21.21 9.05
N GLU A 185 -3.70 21.28 8.88
CA GLU A 185 -4.47 20.26 8.18
C GLU A 185 -4.08 20.17 6.69
N PRO A 186 -4.21 18.97 6.07
CA PRO A 186 -3.94 18.80 4.64
C PRO A 186 -4.87 19.67 3.79
N PRO A 187 -4.32 20.53 2.90
CA PRO A 187 -5.13 21.37 2.04
C PRO A 187 -5.91 20.54 1.01
N ARG A 188 -7.13 20.98 0.71
CA ARG A 188 -8.03 20.38 -0.28
C ARG A 188 -7.48 20.56 -1.70
N PRO A 189 -7.87 19.73 -2.68
CA PRO A 189 -7.47 19.92 -4.09
C PRO A 189 -7.80 21.31 -4.63
N SER A 190 -8.97 21.86 -4.28
CA SER A 190 -9.40 23.21 -4.68
C SER A 190 -8.55 24.31 -4.05
N GLU A 191 -8.08 24.10 -2.82
CA GLU A 191 -7.20 25.01 -2.09
C GLU A 191 -5.80 25.03 -2.70
N LEU A 192 -5.25 23.85 -3.01
CA LEU A 192 -3.98 23.73 -3.76
C LEU A 192 -4.05 24.40 -5.14
N ALA A 193 -5.19 24.29 -5.83
CA ALA A 193 -5.39 24.98 -7.11
C ALA A 193 -5.42 26.50 -6.96
N ALA A 194 -5.91 27.04 -5.83
CA ALA A 194 -5.85 28.46 -5.53
C ALA A 194 -4.41 28.89 -5.17
N VAL A 195 -3.71 28.15 -4.29
CA VAL A 195 -2.30 28.39 -3.93
C VAL A 195 -1.40 28.44 -5.18
N ALA A 196 -1.61 27.53 -6.14
CA ALA A 196 -0.83 27.49 -7.38
C ALA A 196 -0.95 28.78 -8.24
N ARG A 197 -1.99 29.59 -8.04
CA ARG A 197 -2.17 30.86 -8.76
C ARG A 197 -1.36 32.01 -8.18
N GLU A 198 -0.87 31.87 -6.94
CA GLU A 198 -0.17 32.94 -6.20
C GLU A 198 1.30 33.12 -6.62
N GLY A 199 1.82 32.30 -7.53
CA GLY A 199 3.13 32.51 -8.14
C GLY A 199 3.91 31.23 -8.42
N ALA A 200 5.10 31.38 -9.02
CA ALA A 200 5.92 30.24 -9.42
C ALA A 200 6.43 29.41 -8.23
N ALA A 201 6.84 30.06 -7.13
CA ALA A 201 7.26 29.36 -5.92
C ALA A 201 6.11 28.54 -5.31
N TRP A 202 4.91 29.12 -5.29
CA TRP A 202 3.71 28.44 -4.80
C TRP A 202 3.28 27.27 -5.70
N ARG A 203 3.43 27.37 -7.03
CA ARG A 203 3.24 26.21 -7.92
C ARG A 203 4.17 25.05 -7.60
N ARG A 204 5.46 25.34 -7.38
CA ARG A 204 6.45 24.32 -7.04
C ARG A 204 6.15 23.66 -5.69
N LEU A 205 5.72 24.43 -4.69
CA LEU A 205 5.25 23.89 -3.41
C LEU A 205 4.02 23.01 -3.60
N VAL A 206 3.08 23.41 -4.46
CA VAL A 206 1.88 22.61 -4.78
C VAL A 206 2.25 21.30 -5.48
N ASP A 207 3.27 21.28 -6.34
CA ASP A 207 3.75 20.02 -6.95
C ASP A 207 4.24 19.05 -5.86
N VAL A 208 5.04 19.52 -4.90
CA VAL A 208 5.48 18.74 -3.74
C VAL A 208 4.28 18.25 -2.92
N ALA A 209 3.33 19.14 -2.64
CA ALA A 209 2.11 18.81 -1.89
C ALA A 209 1.28 17.73 -2.58
N ARG A 210 1.16 17.80 -3.92
CA ARG A 210 0.45 16.81 -4.73
C ARG A 210 1.17 15.47 -4.72
N THR A 211 2.50 15.43 -4.87
CA THR A 211 3.26 14.18 -4.78
C THR A 211 3.10 13.54 -3.40
N ILE A 212 3.16 14.30 -2.32
CA ILE A 212 2.93 13.77 -0.96
C ILE A 212 1.50 13.25 -0.79
N ARG A 213 0.48 13.93 -1.33
CA ARG A 213 -0.91 13.44 -1.31
C ARG A 213 -1.08 12.19 -2.18
N ALA A 214 -0.49 12.16 -3.37
CA ALA A 214 -0.52 11.02 -4.28
C ALA A 214 0.28 9.83 -3.73
N ALA A 215 1.29 10.05 -2.89
CA ALA A 215 1.97 8.99 -2.16
C ALA A 215 1.10 8.33 -1.08
N SER A 216 -0.04 8.93 -0.76
CA SER A 216 -1.10 8.31 0.03
C SER A 216 -2.04 7.46 -0.83
N GLU A 217 -1.88 7.48 -2.16
CA GLU A 217 -2.64 6.67 -3.13
C GLU A 217 -1.90 5.34 -3.43
N PRO A 218 -2.61 4.23 -3.58
CA PRO A 218 -2.02 2.89 -3.76
C PRO A 218 -1.11 2.72 -4.99
N THR A 219 -1.25 3.59 -5.99
CA THR A 219 -0.48 3.53 -7.25
C THR A 219 0.99 3.85 -7.05
N LEU A 220 1.34 4.85 -6.24
CA LEU A 220 2.75 5.14 -5.92
C LEU A 220 3.35 4.01 -5.07
N ALA A 221 2.53 3.36 -4.27
CA ALA A 221 2.97 2.20 -3.50
C ALA A 221 3.37 1.02 -4.41
N ALA A 222 2.68 0.80 -5.54
CA ALA A 222 3.12 -0.16 -6.55
C ALA A 222 4.44 0.26 -7.20
N GLU A 223 4.52 1.52 -7.64
CA GLU A 223 5.68 2.09 -8.34
C GLU A 223 6.94 2.13 -7.47
N LEU A 224 6.79 2.34 -6.16
CA LEU A 224 7.91 2.33 -5.21
C LEU A 224 8.39 0.92 -4.86
N LEU A 225 7.54 -0.09 -5.01
CA LEU A 225 7.87 -1.49 -4.71
C LEU A 225 8.39 -2.24 -5.94
N TRP A 226 8.00 -1.82 -7.14
CA TRP A 226 8.41 -2.44 -8.40
C TRP A 226 9.93 -2.58 -8.61
N PRO A 227 10.78 -1.58 -8.23
CA PRO A 227 12.23 -1.69 -8.35
C PRO A 227 12.86 -2.71 -7.39
N ILE A 228 12.13 -3.14 -6.35
CA ILE A 228 12.62 -4.08 -5.34
C ILE A 228 12.40 -5.51 -5.85
N ARG A 229 13.43 -6.11 -6.44
CA ARG A 229 13.37 -7.44 -7.07
C ARG A 229 12.87 -8.53 -6.12
N GLU A 230 13.24 -8.45 -4.85
CA GLU A 230 12.86 -9.42 -3.82
C GLU A 230 11.36 -9.44 -3.53
N LEU A 231 10.62 -8.38 -3.87
CA LEU A 231 9.18 -8.29 -3.65
C LEU A 231 8.37 -8.74 -4.87
N ARG A 232 9.02 -9.08 -5.99
CA ARG A 232 8.31 -9.44 -7.21
C ARG A 232 7.47 -10.71 -7.11
N PRO A 233 7.92 -11.79 -6.43
CA PRO A 233 7.04 -12.92 -6.16
C PRO A 233 5.77 -12.53 -5.39
N THR A 234 5.91 -11.67 -4.39
CA THR A 234 4.79 -11.13 -3.62
C THR A 234 3.84 -10.31 -4.49
N LEU A 235 4.39 -9.38 -5.28
CA LEU A 235 3.59 -8.55 -6.18
C LEU A 235 2.89 -9.40 -7.26
N PHE A 236 3.54 -10.46 -7.73
CA PHE A 236 2.94 -11.43 -8.64
C PHE A 236 1.73 -12.13 -8.01
N GLN A 237 1.87 -12.69 -6.80
CA GLN A 237 0.76 -13.31 -6.07
C GLN A 237 -0.40 -12.33 -5.84
N LEU A 238 -0.12 -11.10 -5.44
CA LEU A 238 -1.12 -10.04 -5.30
C LEU A 238 -1.79 -9.69 -6.63
N GLY A 239 -1.03 -9.69 -7.73
CA GLY A 239 -1.55 -9.56 -9.08
C GLY A 239 -2.54 -10.65 -9.45
N VAL A 240 -2.17 -11.92 -9.18
CA VAL A 240 -3.04 -13.10 -9.40
C VAL A 240 -4.32 -13.02 -8.56
N LEU A 241 -4.22 -12.65 -7.28
CA LEU A 241 -5.39 -12.41 -6.43
C LEU A 241 -6.31 -11.34 -7.02
N GLY A 242 -5.75 -10.25 -7.53
CA GLY A 242 -6.54 -9.18 -8.14
C GLY A 242 -7.24 -9.57 -9.43
N GLU A 243 -6.56 -10.32 -10.29
CA GLU A 243 -7.16 -10.96 -11.47
C GLU A 243 -8.35 -11.83 -11.05
N LEU A 244 -8.19 -12.63 -9.99
CA LEU A 244 -9.25 -13.47 -9.44
C LEU A 244 -10.47 -12.67 -8.98
N LEU A 245 -10.27 -11.64 -8.16
CA LEU A 245 -11.36 -10.79 -7.66
C LEU A 245 -12.10 -10.10 -8.82
N ARG A 246 -11.38 -9.57 -9.80
CA ARG A 246 -11.97 -8.94 -11.00
C ARG A 246 -12.77 -9.92 -11.84
N THR A 247 -12.23 -11.11 -12.06
CA THR A 247 -12.88 -12.15 -12.85
C THR A 247 -14.15 -12.63 -12.15
N LEU A 248 -14.11 -12.81 -10.83
CA LEU A 248 -15.28 -13.12 -10.00
C LEU A 248 -16.36 -12.04 -10.08
N GLN A 249 -16.00 -10.76 -9.95
CA GLN A 249 -16.93 -9.63 -10.09
C GLN A 249 -17.56 -9.61 -11.50
N SER A 250 -16.74 -9.79 -12.54
CA SER A 250 -17.20 -9.85 -13.93
C SER A 250 -18.13 -11.05 -14.17
N ALA A 251 -17.94 -12.12 -13.41
CA ALA A 251 -18.78 -13.31 -13.40
C ALA A 251 -20.09 -13.16 -12.61
N GLY A 252 -20.33 -11.99 -12.00
CA GLY A 252 -21.53 -11.68 -11.22
C GLY A 252 -21.42 -12.02 -9.73
N ALA A 253 -20.21 -12.30 -9.22
CA ALA A 253 -20.03 -12.57 -7.79
C ALA A 253 -20.18 -11.29 -6.96
N THR A 254 -20.79 -11.42 -5.78
CA THR A 254 -20.71 -10.42 -4.73
C THR A 254 -19.50 -10.74 -3.84
N ILE A 255 -18.64 -9.76 -3.59
CA ILE A 255 -17.40 -9.95 -2.82
C ILE A 255 -17.40 -8.98 -1.64
N VAL A 256 -17.19 -9.51 -0.44
CA VAL A 256 -17.09 -8.74 0.80
C VAL A 256 -15.74 -9.03 1.46
N GLY A 257 -14.94 -7.99 1.70
CA GLY A 257 -13.72 -8.12 2.49
C GLY A 257 -14.04 -8.35 3.96
N THR A 258 -13.56 -9.45 4.53
CA THR A 258 -13.87 -9.85 5.93
C THR A 258 -12.67 -9.74 6.86
N SER A 259 -11.44 -9.65 6.31
CA SER A 259 -10.23 -9.36 7.06
C SER A 259 -9.13 -8.73 6.18
N PRO A 260 -8.13 -8.04 6.76
CA PRO A 260 -6.96 -7.56 6.01
C PRO A 260 -6.16 -8.71 5.37
N LEU A 261 -5.49 -8.45 4.25
CA LEU A 261 -4.62 -9.46 3.59
C LEU A 261 -3.48 -9.95 4.49
N SER A 262 -2.99 -9.12 5.42
CA SER A 262 -1.96 -9.50 6.40
C SER A 262 -2.49 -10.28 7.60
N TYR A 263 -3.79 -10.58 7.64
CA TYR A 263 -4.44 -11.17 8.80
C TYR A 263 -4.34 -12.69 8.77
N VAL A 264 -3.39 -13.23 9.53
CA VAL A 264 -3.18 -14.69 9.72
C VAL A 264 -4.14 -15.27 10.78
N GLY A 265 -5.05 -14.46 11.32
CA GLY A 265 -5.90 -14.78 12.47
C GLY A 265 -7.12 -15.63 12.15
N GLY A 266 -6.94 -16.75 11.43
CA GLY A 266 -7.97 -17.79 11.28
C GLY A 266 -9.30 -17.31 10.71
N ARG A 267 -9.35 -16.23 9.94
CA ARG A 267 -10.51 -15.78 9.16
C ARG A 267 -10.08 -15.58 7.71
N GLU A 268 -10.97 -15.90 6.78
CA GLU A 268 -10.79 -15.63 5.36
C GLU A 268 -10.62 -14.12 5.09
N GLN A 269 -9.98 -13.78 3.97
CA GLN A 269 -9.81 -12.38 3.57
C GLN A 269 -11.07 -11.87 2.86
N PHE A 270 -11.73 -12.73 2.09
CA PHE A 270 -12.94 -12.38 1.37
C PHE A 270 -14.01 -13.45 1.50
N HIS A 271 -15.25 -12.99 1.65
CA HIS A 271 -16.45 -13.79 1.46
C HIS A 271 -16.99 -13.52 0.05
N VAL A 272 -17.19 -14.56 -0.73
CA VAL A 272 -17.58 -14.49 -2.14
C VAL A 272 -18.88 -15.26 -2.33
N THR A 273 -19.93 -14.57 -2.80
CA THR A 273 -21.19 -15.22 -3.17
C THR A 273 -21.30 -15.24 -4.69
N LEU A 274 -21.34 -16.43 -5.30
CA LEU A 274 -21.46 -16.62 -6.74
C LEU A 274 -22.53 -17.69 -7.03
N GLY A 275 -23.48 -17.38 -7.90
CA GLY A 275 -24.57 -18.32 -8.23
C GLY A 275 -25.43 -18.72 -7.03
N GLY A 276 -25.51 -17.87 -6.00
CA GLY A 276 -26.22 -18.15 -4.74
C GLY A 276 -25.47 -19.06 -3.76
N ARG A 277 -24.23 -19.46 -4.07
CA ARG A 277 -23.36 -20.23 -3.19
C ARG A 277 -22.30 -19.33 -2.56
N ASP A 278 -22.01 -19.59 -1.29
CA ASP A 278 -20.99 -18.88 -0.52
C ASP A 278 -19.65 -19.62 -0.55
N TRP A 279 -18.60 -18.84 -0.76
CA TRP A 279 -17.23 -19.28 -0.86
C TRP A 279 -16.34 -18.40 0.02
N HIS A 280 -15.36 -19.01 0.67
CA HIS A 280 -14.35 -18.29 1.42
C HIS A 280 -13.06 -18.25 0.61
N LEU A 281 -12.53 -17.04 0.36
CA LEU A 281 -11.27 -16.83 -0.32
C LEU A 281 -10.19 -16.41 0.68
N TRP A 282 -9.13 -17.21 0.69
CA TRP A 282 -7.95 -17.06 1.53
C TRP A 282 -6.73 -16.68 0.70
N MET A 283 -5.91 -15.82 1.26
CA MET A 283 -4.52 -15.60 0.87
C MET A 283 -3.63 -16.19 1.97
N GLU A 284 -2.57 -16.91 1.59
CA GLU A 284 -1.69 -17.65 2.51
C GLU A 284 -2.51 -18.53 3.47
N ALA A 285 -3.15 -19.57 2.91
CA ALA A 285 -4.28 -20.24 3.53
C ALA A 285 -3.97 -21.09 4.79
N GLY A 286 -2.85 -20.86 5.48
CA GLY A 286 -2.47 -21.59 6.70
C GLY A 286 -3.46 -21.43 7.86
N GLY A 287 -4.19 -20.31 7.91
CA GLY A 287 -5.23 -20.06 8.91
C GLY A 287 -6.51 -20.90 8.72
N SER A 288 -6.74 -21.43 7.51
CA SER A 288 -7.97 -22.16 7.15
C SER A 288 -8.15 -23.44 7.98
N TRP A 289 -7.06 -24.16 8.26
CA TRP A 289 -7.06 -25.37 9.09
C TRP A 289 -7.72 -25.14 10.44
N LYS A 290 -7.30 -24.08 11.14
CA LYS A 290 -7.86 -23.72 12.45
C LYS A 290 -9.32 -23.27 12.32
N ARG A 291 -9.65 -22.48 11.29
CA ARG A 291 -10.99 -21.93 11.06
C ARG A 291 -12.05 -23.01 10.85
N TYR A 292 -11.69 -24.09 10.18
CA TYR A 292 -12.59 -25.20 9.87
C TYR A 292 -12.45 -26.40 10.81
N GLY A 293 -11.60 -26.30 11.85
CA GLY A 293 -11.35 -27.42 12.76
C GLY A 293 -10.72 -28.65 12.09
N ALA A 294 -10.04 -28.44 10.94
CA ALA A 294 -9.44 -29.49 10.14
C ALA A 294 -7.98 -29.74 10.56
N ALA A 295 -7.55 -31.00 10.47
CA ALA A 295 -6.17 -31.40 10.76
C ALA A 295 -5.39 -31.63 9.46
N SER A 296 -4.28 -30.92 9.28
CA SER A 296 -3.34 -31.16 8.17
C SER A 296 -2.58 -32.46 8.41
N ARG A 297 -2.72 -33.41 7.49
CA ARG A 297 -1.96 -34.67 7.48
C ARG A 297 -0.47 -34.39 7.29
N TYR A 298 -0.12 -33.39 6.49
CA TYR A 298 1.27 -32.96 6.36
C TYR A 298 1.85 -32.54 7.71
N ARG A 299 1.12 -31.70 8.46
CA ARG A 299 1.54 -31.28 9.80
C ARG A 299 1.67 -32.48 10.74
N SER A 300 0.74 -33.43 10.69
CA SER A 300 0.80 -34.67 11.47
C SER A 300 2.01 -35.54 11.12
N LEU A 301 2.44 -35.57 9.86
CA LEU A 301 3.63 -36.32 9.45
C LEU A 301 4.92 -35.61 9.86
N THR A 302 4.96 -34.29 9.71
CA THR A 302 6.16 -33.49 10.00
C THR A 302 6.43 -33.32 11.48
N THR A 303 5.52 -33.70 12.40
CA THR A 303 5.82 -33.75 13.84
C THR A 303 6.96 -34.72 14.19
N ALA A 304 7.33 -35.62 13.29
CA ALA A 304 8.54 -36.43 13.42
C ALA A 304 9.84 -35.61 13.28
N LEU A 305 9.79 -34.41 12.70
CA LEU A 305 10.92 -33.50 12.54
C LEU A 305 11.13 -32.70 13.85
N ARG A 306 12.39 -32.42 14.21
CA ARG A 306 12.77 -31.69 15.44
C ARG A 306 12.57 -30.17 15.35
N THR A 307 12.06 -29.65 14.24
CA THR A 307 11.88 -28.23 13.97
C THR A 307 10.41 -27.82 14.05
N GLN A 308 10.12 -26.51 14.02
CA GLN A 308 8.74 -26.00 14.02
C GLN A 308 7.94 -26.60 12.87
N THR A 309 6.79 -27.20 13.19
CA THR A 309 5.88 -27.81 12.22
C THR A 309 4.72 -26.88 11.92
N ARG A 310 4.72 -26.33 10.72
CA ARG A 310 3.59 -25.56 10.18
C ARG A 310 2.83 -26.44 9.19
N SER A 311 1.52 -26.25 9.13
CA SER A 311 0.75 -26.81 8.02
C SER A 311 1.24 -26.18 6.73
N LEU A 312 1.29 -26.98 5.68
CA LEU A 312 1.42 -26.48 4.32
C LEU A 312 0.14 -25.73 3.93
N ALA A 313 0.29 -24.67 3.15
CA ALA A 313 -0.81 -23.82 2.72
C ALA A 313 -0.57 -23.37 1.28
N PRO A 314 -1.60 -23.40 0.42
CA PRO A 314 -1.52 -22.76 -0.87
C PRO A 314 -1.50 -21.23 -0.72
N ASP A 315 -0.91 -20.57 -1.71
CA ASP A 315 -0.88 -19.12 -1.81
C ASP A 315 -2.29 -18.51 -1.86
N LEU A 316 -3.21 -19.12 -2.61
CA LEU A 316 -4.63 -18.79 -2.57
C LEU A 316 -5.48 -20.06 -2.43
N LEU A 317 -6.53 -19.98 -1.62
CA LEU A 317 -7.52 -21.05 -1.45
C LEU A 317 -8.93 -20.45 -1.55
N ILE A 318 -9.72 -20.98 -2.46
CA ILE A 318 -11.16 -20.73 -2.54
C ILE A 318 -11.85 -21.99 -2.04
N VAL A 319 -12.72 -21.88 -1.03
CA VAL A 319 -13.34 -23.07 -0.43
C VAL A 319 -14.80 -22.82 -0.06
N ALA A 320 -15.66 -23.76 -0.45
CA ALA A 320 -16.97 -24.00 0.11
C ALA A 320 -16.83 -25.19 1.07
N PRO A 321 -16.72 -24.96 2.40
CA PRO A 321 -16.35 -25.99 3.35
C PRO A 321 -17.28 -27.21 3.30
N GLY A 322 -16.71 -28.41 3.23
CA GLY A 322 -17.47 -29.66 3.11
C GLY A 322 -17.92 -30.02 1.69
N GLU A 323 -17.76 -29.13 0.72
CA GLU A 323 -18.25 -29.32 -0.66
C GLU A 323 -17.11 -29.33 -1.68
N ALA A 324 -16.44 -28.19 -1.84
CA ALA A 324 -15.50 -27.97 -2.93
C ALA A 324 -14.39 -26.98 -2.56
N ALA A 325 -13.19 -27.19 -3.09
CA ALA A 325 -12.10 -26.24 -2.96
C ALA A 325 -11.26 -26.10 -4.25
N PHE A 326 -10.79 -24.89 -4.49
CA PHE A 326 -9.87 -24.57 -5.57
C PHE A 326 -8.60 -23.93 -5.01
N LEU A 327 -7.44 -24.47 -5.38
CA LEU A 327 -6.14 -24.01 -4.90
C LEU A 327 -5.36 -23.33 -6.02
N VAL A 328 -4.67 -22.23 -5.71
CA VAL A 328 -3.74 -21.56 -6.61
C VAL A 328 -2.38 -21.45 -5.93
N GLU A 329 -1.36 -21.97 -6.60
CA GLU A 329 0.05 -21.82 -6.21
C GLU A 329 0.74 -20.90 -7.21
N CYS A 330 1.33 -19.80 -6.74
CA CYS A 330 1.97 -18.78 -7.56
C CYS A 330 3.50 -19.00 -7.60
N LYS A 331 4.07 -19.16 -8.80
CA LYS A 331 5.51 -19.31 -9.01
C LYS A 331 6.03 -18.20 -9.93
N TYR A 332 6.59 -17.14 -9.34
CA TYR A 332 7.30 -16.10 -10.08
C TYR A 332 8.75 -16.54 -10.33
N SER A 333 8.99 -17.28 -11.41
CA SER A 333 10.33 -17.71 -11.83
C SER A 333 10.33 -18.04 -13.31
N ALA A 334 11.47 -17.82 -13.98
CA ALA A 334 11.69 -18.26 -15.36
C ALA A 334 12.14 -19.74 -15.43
N ASP A 335 12.50 -20.34 -14.29
CA ASP A 335 12.96 -21.72 -14.22
C ASP A 335 11.78 -22.69 -14.33
N ALA A 336 11.71 -23.39 -15.45
CA ALA A 336 10.68 -24.38 -15.74
C ALA A 336 10.70 -25.56 -14.76
N ASP A 337 11.86 -25.94 -14.21
CA ASP A 337 11.94 -27.01 -13.21
C ASP A 337 11.37 -26.55 -11.88
N TYR A 338 11.64 -25.31 -11.48
CA TYR A 338 11.05 -24.74 -10.28
C TYR A 338 9.52 -24.61 -10.40
N VAL A 339 9.03 -24.06 -11.52
CA VAL A 339 7.59 -23.92 -11.77
C VAL A 339 6.91 -25.28 -11.89
N GLY A 340 7.41 -26.13 -12.79
CA GLY A 340 6.81 -27.42 -13.11
C GLY A 340 7.00 -28.44 -11.99
N ARG A 341 8.24 -28.78 -11.63
CA ARG A 341 8.49 -29.86 -10.67
C ARG A 341 8.08 -29.46 -9.26
N THR A 342 8.59 -28.34 -8.76
CA THR A 342 8.35 -27.92 -7.36
C THR A 342 6.93 -27.44 -7.18
N GLY A 343 6.43 -26.56 -8.07
CA GLY A 343 5.06 -26.06 -8.00
C GLY A 343 4.00 -27.15 -8.10
N LEU A 344 4.11 -28.08 -9.06
CA LEU A 344 3.12 -29.16 -9.21
C LEU A 344 3.17 -30.14 -8.04
N ALA A 345 4.36 -30.46 -7.53
CA ALA A 345 4.51 -31.33 -6.36
C ALA A 345 3.88 -30.72 -5.10
N GLN A 346 4.10 -29.42 -4.85
CA GLN A 346 3.47 -28.69 -3.75
C GLN A 346 1.95 -28.67 -3.90
N THR A 347 1.45 -28.31 -5.09
CA THR A 347 0.01 -28.24 -5.37
C THR A 347 -0.68 -29.59 -5.20
N LEU A 348 -0.05 -30.68 -5.67
CA LEU A 348 -0.58 -32.04 -5.49
C LEU A 348 -0.67 -32.44 -4.01
N LEU A 349 0.30 -32.01 -3.21
CA LEU A 349 0.29 -32.23 -1.77
C LEU A 349 -0.84 -31.43 -1.09
N TYR A 350 -1.05 -30.18 -1.48
CA TYR A 350 -2.19 -29.39 -0.97
C TYR A 350 -3.53 -30.02 -1.37
N LEU A 351 -3.68 -30.46 -2.63
CA LEU A 351 -4.89 -31.15 -3.10
C LEU A 351 -5.21 -32.35 -2.23
N THR A 352 -4.20 -33.18 -1.95
CA THR A 352 -4.37 -34.36 -1.12
C THR A 352 -4.78 -34.00 0.32
N ASP A 353 -4.16 -32.98 0.91
CA ASP A 353 -4.41 -32.59 2.30
C ASP A 353 -5.78 -31.91 2.47
N VAL A 354 -6.11 -30.94 1.60
CA VAL A 354 -7.40 -30.24 1.57
C VAL A 354 -8.53 -31.19 1.20
N GLY A 355 -8.32 -32.05 0.20
CA GLY A 355 -9.25 -33.08 -0.25
C GLY A 355 -9.67 -34.03 0.87
N ALA A 356 -8.72 -34.35 1.74
CA ALA A 356 -8.94 -35.27 2.85
C ALA A 356 -9.63 -34.65 4.07
N ALA A 357 -9.55 -33.34 4.25
CA ALA A 357 -9.83 -32.69 5.53
C ALA A 357 -10.80 -31.50 5.47
N MET A 358 -11.00 -30.89 4.30
CA MET A 358 -11.83 -29.68 4.16
C MET A 358 -12.92 -29.80 3.10
N ALA A 359 -12.64 -30.39 1.94
CA ALA A 359 -13.59 -30.46 0.84
C ALA A 359 -13.37 -31.73 0.00
N PRO A 360 -14.41 -32.50 -0.34
CA PRO A 360 -14.27 -33.74 -1.11
C PRO A 360 -13.95 -33.52 -2.60
N VAL A 361 -14.35 -32.38 -3.17
CA VAL A 361 -14.07 -32.02 -4.58
C VAL A 361 -12.98 -30.96 -4.61
N VAL A 362 -11.82 -31.28 -5.19
CA VAL A 362 -10.69 -30.33 -5.23
C VAL A 362 -10.05 -30.23 -6.61
N GLU A 363 -9.76 -28.98 -7.02
CA GLU A 363 -8.91 -28.66 -8.17
C GLU A 363 -7.80 -27.71 -7.75
N GLY A 364 -6.63 -27.82 -8.39
CA GLY A 364 -5.46 -27.02 -8.05
C GLY A 364 -4.71 -26.60 -9.29
N VAL A 365 -4.13 -25.42 -9.27
CA VAL A 365 -3.36 -24.89 -10.40
C VAL A 365 -2.09 -24.21 -9.93
N VAL A 366 -1.00 -24.50 -10.64
CA VAL A 366 0.21 -23.69 -10.58
C VAL A 366 0.06 -22.57 -11.58
N VAL A 367 0.22 -21.34 -11.12
CA VAL A 367 0.20 -20.12 -11.93
C VAL A 367 1.61 -19.55 -11.97
N ALA A 368 2.11 -19.27 -13.17
CA ALA A 368 3.41 -18.64 -13.39
C ALA A 368 3.32 -17.55 -14.47
N PRO A 369 4.31 -16.62 -14.54
CA PRO A 369 4.26 -15.47 -15.43
C PRO A 369 4.00 -15.82 -16.90
N ASP A 370 3.33 -14.89 -17.61
CA ASP A 370 3.17 -14.98 -19.05
C ASP A 370 4.54 -15.09 -19.74
N GLY A 371 4.65 -16.01 -20.70
CA GLY A 371 5.91 -16.31 -21.37
C GLY A 371 6.77 -17.40 -20.71
N VAL A 372 6.47 -17.79 -19.46
CA VAL A 372 7.05 -18.99 -18.82
C VAL A 372 6.16 -20.21 -19.07
N VAL A 373 4.84 -20.03 -18.96
CA VAL A 373 3.84 -21.05 -19.27
C VAL A 373 3.21 -20.74 -20.62
N GLY A 374 3.09 -21.76 -21.47
CA GLY A 374 2.34 -21.69 -22.74
C GLY A 374 0.84 -21.88 -22.50
N ASP A 375 0.21 -22.73 -23.31
CA ASP A 375 -1.20 -23.06 -23.13
C ASP A 375 -1.47 -23.75 -21.79
N ALA A 376 -2.62 -23.43 -21.18
CA ALA A 376 -3.02 -24.04 -19.93
C ALA A 376 -3.24 -25.55 -20.10
N ALA A 377 -2.60 -26.34 -19.23
CA ALA A 377 -2.68 -27.79 -19.25
C ALA A 377 -3.32 -28.30 -17.96
N TRP A 378 -4.12 -29.36 -18.06
CA TRP A 378 -4.84 -29.96 -16.93
C TRP A 378 -4.82 -31.48 -17.00
N VAL A 379 -4.69 -32.12 -15.85
CA VAL A 379 -4.71 -33.58 -15.71
C VAL A 379 -5.54 -33.99 -14.50
N ALA A 380 -6.28 -35.10 -14.62
CA ALA A 380 -6.95 -35.72 -13.50
C ALA A 380 -5.96 -36.59 -12.71
N THR A 381 -5.97 -36.46 -11.39
CA THR A 381 -5.17 -37.28 -10.48
C THR A 381 -6.09 -37.92 -9.43
N PRO A 382 -5.63 -38.96 -8.70
CA PRO A 382 -6.41 -39.52 -7.60
C PRO A 382 -6.75 -38.51 -6.49
N ALA A 383 -5.96 -37.43 -6.35
CA ALA A 383 -6.17 -36.39 -5.35
C ALA A 383 -7.12 -35.27 -5.83
N GLY A 384 -7.46 -35.22 -7.12
CA GLY A 384 -8.21 -34.12 -7.73
C GLY A 384 -7.65 -33.71 -9.09
N ARG A 385 -8.17 -32.63 -9.68
CA ARG A 385 -7.64 -32.10 -10.95
C ARG A 385 -6.47 -31.16 -10.66
N LEU A 386 -5.39 -31.30 -11.41
CA LEU A 386 -4.19 -30.47 -11.30
C LEU A 386 -3.92 -29.77 -12.63
N GLY A 387 -3.52 -28.51 -12.59
CA GLY A 387 -3.17 -27.74 -13.79
C GLY A 387 -1.92 -26.88 -13.65
N LEU A 388 -1.45 -26.42 -14.81
CA LEU A 388 -0.43 -25.39 -14.97
C LEU A 388 -0.96 -24.37 -15.97
N ALA A 389 -0.94 -23.09 -15.60
CA ALA A 389 -1.56 -22.04 -16.40
C ALA A 389 -0.87 -20.68 -16.23
N THR A 390 -1.14 -19.76 -17.16
CA THR A 390 -0.93 -18.33 -16.96
C THR A 390 -1.92 -17.78 -15.91
N PRO A 391 -1.70 -16.56 -15.37
CA PRO A 391 -2.59 -15.96 -14.38
C PRO A 391 -4.04 -15.89 -14.83
N SER A 392 -4.28 -15.36 -16.03
CA SER A 392 -5.63 -15.18 -16.58
C SER A 392 -6.34 -16.52 -16.78
N ALA A 393 -5.66 -17.53 -17.33
CA ALA A 393 -6.25 -18.84 -17.58
C ALA A 393 -6.51 -19.64 -16.29
N GLY A 394 -5.57 -19.59 -15.33
CA GLY A 394 -5.75 -20.25 -14.02
C GLY A 394 -6.91 -19.66 -13.23
N VAL A 395 -7.02 -18.33 -13.23
CA VAL A 395 -8.12 -17.61 -12.59
C VAL A 395 -9.46 -17.87 -13.28
N ALA A 396 -9.51 -17.86 -14.62
CA ALA A 396 -10.72 -18.18 -15.36
C ALA A 396 -11.23 -19.58 -15.00
N ARG A 397 -10.32 -20.56 -14.89
CA ARG A 397 -10.67 -21.92 -14.46
C ARG A 397 -11.22 -21.96 -13.04
N ALA A 398 -10.68 -21.17 -12.11
CA ALA A 398 -11.20 -21.09 -10.75
C ALA A 398 -12.68 -20.66 -10.73
N VAL A 399 -13.04 -19.66 -11.55
CA VAL A 399 -14.42 -19.19 -11.68
C VAL A 399 -15.33 -20.22 -12.34
N GLU A 400 -14.85 -20.92 -13.38
CA GLU A 400 -15.58 -22.03 -13.99
C GLU A 400 -15.86 -23.15 -12.98
N PHE A 401 -14.85 -23.51 -12.20
CA PHE A 401 -14.96 -24.52 -11.16
C PHE A 401 -16.04 -24.13 -10.14
N MET A 402 -16.02 -22.90 -9.64
CA MET A 402 -17.01 -22.41 -8.67
C MET A 402 -18.45 -22.39 -9.21
N ARG A 403 -18.64 -22.30 -10.52
CA ARG A 403 -19.96 -22.36 -11.16
C ARG A 403 -20.44 -23.79 -11.40
N GLY A 404 -19.52 -24.73 -11.58
CA GLY A 404 -19.81 -26.12 -11.90
C GLY A 404 -19.85 -27.07 -10.70
N ALA A 405 -19.16 -26.71 -9.61
CA ALA A 405 -19.29 -27.34 -8.30
C ALA A 405 -20.66 -27.00 -7.71
#